data_AF-A0A0J7I9U4-F1
#
_entry.id   AF-A0A0J7I9U4-F1
#
_cell.length_a   1.000
_cell.length_b   1.000
_cell.length_c   1.000
_cell.angle_alpha   90.00
_cell.angle_beta   90.00
_cell.angle_gamma   90.00
#
_symmetry.space_group_name_H-M   'P 1'
#
loop_
_entity.id
_entity.type
_entity.pdbx_description
1 polymer ?
#
loop_
_entity_poly.entity_id
_entity_poly.type
_entity_poly.pdbx_seq_one_letter_code
_entity_poly.pdbx_strand_id
1 'polypeptide(L)'
;MYKWDIEELKFQIGKLIQLHRLKKNLSQFQLGNELNLSSNHVGRIERAETNPTIENLVKLCNFFEIDMLFLFTKLTDKELKKIEREIEDLQKEFKNKNKKKS
;
A
#
# COMPACT_ATOMS: atom_id res chain seq x y z
N MET A 1 21.87 2.27 -14.69
CA MET A 1 21.22 1.63 -13.53
C MET A 1 20.69 2.73 -12.62
N TYR A 2 19.44 2.64 -12.17
CA TYR A 2 18.91 3.62 -11.21
C TYR A 2 19.67 3.51 -9.89
N LYS A 3 19.93 4.66 -9.26
CA LYS A 3 20.28 4.70 -7.84
C LYS A 3 19.00 4.90 -7.05
N TRP A 4 18.81 4.06 -6.05
CA TRP A 4 17.68 4.11 -5.15
C TRP A 4 18.09 4.78 -3.85
N ASP A 5 17.30 5.76 -3.43
CA ASP A 5 17.26 6.17 -2.04
C ASP A 5 16.30 5.23 -1.28
N ILE A 6 16.71 4.78 -0.10
CA ILE A 6 15.95 3.77 0.64
C ILE A 6 14.62 4.32 1.16
N GLU A 7 14.58 5.60 1.53
CA GLU A 7 13.36 6.22 2.03
C GLU A 7 12.39 6.51 0.87
N GLU A 8 12.90 6.93 -0.30
CA GLU A 8 12.08 7.03 -1.53
C GLU A 8 11.44 5.67 -1.89
N LEU A 9 12.23 4.59 -1.85
CA LEU A 9 11.75 3.25 -2.18
C LEU A 9 10.70 2.76 -1.18
N LYS A 10 10.95 2.92 0.13
CA LYS A 10 9.99 2.55 1.17
C LYS A 10 8.68 3.33 1.02
N PHE A 11 8.77 4.62 0.72
CA PHE A 11 7.61 5.47 0.46
C PHE A 11 6.81 4.96 -0.73
N GLN A 12 7.46 4.71 -1.87
CA GLN A 12 6.81 4.16 -3.05
C GLN A 12 6.09 2.83 -2.74
N ILE A 13 6.80 1.87 -2.12
CA ILE A 13 6.24 0.57 -1.75
C ILE A 13 5.01 0.75 -0.85
N GLY A 14 5.12 1.59 0.18
CA GLY A 14 4.02 1.87 1.09
C GLY A 14 2.78 2.43 0.39
N LYS A 15 2.96 3.39 -0.53
CA LYS A 15 1.87 3.97 -1.33
C LYS A 15 1.23 2.96 -2.26
N LEU A 16 2.02 2.13 -2.95
CA LEU A 16 1.48 1.08 -3.83
C LEU A 16 0.64 0.07 -3.03
N ILE A 17 1.14 -0.38 -1.89
CA ILE A 17 0.38 -1.30 -1.01
C ILE A 17 -0.93 -0.65 -0.54
N GLN A 18 -0.89 0.61 -0.10
CA GLN A 18 -2.06 1.36 0.32
C GLN A 18 -3.09 1.49 -0.80
N LEU A 19 -2.64 1.82 -2.02
CA LEU A 19 -3.49 1.91 -3.20
C LEU A 19 -4.22 0.60 -3.47
N HIS A 20 -3.48 -0.52 -3.52
CA HIS A 20 -4.08 -1.83 -3.80
C HIS A 20 -5.04 -2.30 -2.70
N ARG A 21 -4.73 -2.03 -1.42
CA ARG A 21 -5.66 -2.29 -0.32
C ARG A 21 -6.97 -1.53 -0.49
N LEU A 22 -6.88 -0.24 -0.81
CA LEU A 22 -8.06 0.62 -0.98
C LEU A 22 -8.88 0.23 -2.22
N LYS A 23 -8.24 -0.18 -3.32
CA LYS A 23 -8.91 -0.74 -4.51
C LYS A 23 -9.72 -1.98 -4.18
N LYS A 24 -9.22 -2.84 -3.28
CA LYS A 24 -9.97 -3.99 -2.74
C LYS A 24 -11.00 -3.62 -1.67
N ASN A 25 -11.20 -2.33 -1.36
CA ASN A 25 -12.11 -1.84 -0.31
C ASN A 25 -11.85 -2.51 1.06
N LEU A 26 -10.57 -2.68 1.44
CA LEU A 26 -10.20 -3.27 2.72
C LEU A 26 -9.71 -2.19 3.69
N SER A 27 -10.06 -2.31 4.97
CA SER A 27 -9.37 -1.60 6.05
C SER A 27 -8.01 -2.25 6.34
N GLN A 28 -7.12 -1.53 7.05
CA GLN A 28 -5.84 -2.09 7.49
C GLN A 28 -6.02 -3.31 8.42
N PHE A 29 -7.10 -3.31 9.22
CA PHE A 29 -7.47 -4.46 10.05
C PHE A 29 -7.87 -5.67 9.22
N GLN A 30 -8.70 -5.47 8.19
CA GLN A 30 -9.12 -6.56 7.31
C GLN A 30 -7.92 -7.15 6.55
N LEU A 31 -7.08 -6.31 5.94
CA LEU A 31 -5.86 -6.80 5.27
C LEU A 31 -4.92 -7.52 6.25
N GLY A 32 -4.78 -6.99 7.46
CA GLY A 32 -4.01 -7.64 8.52
C GLY A 32 -4.51 -9.06 8.79
N ASN A 33 -5.81 -9.23 9.00
CA ASN A 33 -6.40 -10.54 9.25
C ASN A 33 -6.19 -11.52 8.08
N GLU A 34 -6.40 -11.08 6.83
CA GLU A 34 -6.20 -11.91 5.64
C GLU A 34 -4.76 -12.43 5.50
N LEU A 35 -3.78 -11.63 5.91
CA LEU A 35 -2.35 -11.94 5.75
C LEU A 35 -1.67 -12.39 7.04
N ASN A 36 -2.43 -12.57 8.12
CA ASN A 36 -1.91 -12.84 9.46
C ASN A 36 -0.85 -11.80 9.90
N LEU A 37 -1.15 -10.52 9.68
CA LEU A 37 -0.38 -9.35 10.08
C LEU A 37 -1.21 -8.49 11.04
N SER A 38 -0.56 -7.72 11.92
CA SER A 38 -1.30 -6.73 12.69
C SER A 38 -1.71 -5.54 11.81
N SER A 39 -2.87 -4.95 12.11
CA SER A 39 -3.33 -3.70 11.46
C SER A 39 -2.29 -2.58 11.58
N ASN A 40 -1.61 -2.49 12.73
CA ASN A 40 -0.55 -1.53 12.97
C ASN A 40 0.65 -1.78 12.04
N HIS A 41 1.06 -3.03 11.84
CA HIS A 41 2.16 -3.36 10.94
C HIS A 41 1.83 -2.99 9.49
N VAL A 42 0.61 -3.31 9.03
CA VAL A 42 0.11 -2.86 7.72
C VAL A 42 0.19 -1.34 7.60
N GLY A 43 -0.32 -0.61 8.60
CA GLY A 43 -0.28 0.86 8.59
C GLY A 43 1.14 1.44 8.57
N ARG A 44 2.08 0.83 9.32
CA ARG A 44 3.49 1.24 9.31
C ARG A 44 4.15 1.00 7.96
N ILE A 45 3.82 -0.10 7.27
CA ILE A 45 4.30 -0.35 5.90
C ILE A 45 3.79 0.74 4.95
N GLU A 46 2.49 1.05 4.99
CA GLU A 46 1.88 2.07 4.11
C GLU A 46 2.45 3.48 4.31
N ARG A 47 2.94 3.78 5.52
CA ARG A 47 3.54 5.08 5.88
C ARG A 47 5.09 5.06 5.80
N ALA A 48 5.70 3.99 5.31
CA ALA A 48 7.16 3.83 5.25
C ALA A 48 7.88 3.88 6.62
N GLU A 49 7.17 3.60 7.72
CA GLU A 49 7.68 3.61 9.10
C GLU A 49 8.33 2.29 9.53
N THR A 50 8.39 1.31 8.63
CA THR A 50 9.02 0.01 8.86
C THR A 50 9.63 -0.52 7.56
N ASN A 51 10.56 -1.47 7.70
CA ASN A 51 11.10 -2.23 6.59
C ASN A 51 10.38 -3.60 6.52
N PRO A 52 9.42 -3.80 5.60
CA PRO A 52 8.78 -5.09 5.46
C PRO A 52 9.80 -6.16 5.02
N THR A 53 9.73 -7.34 5.61
CA THR A 53 10.51 -8.49 5.15
C THR A 53 10.10 -8.88 3.73
N ILE A 54 11.00 -9.54 3.00
CA ILE A 54 10.69 -10.09 1.67
C ILE A 54 9.48 -11.03 1.75
N GLU A 55 9.38 -11.86 2.80
CA GLU A 55 8.23 -12.73 3.02
C GLU A 55 6.89 -11.96 3.07
N ASN A 56 6.85 -10.82 3.77
CA ASN A 56 5.65 -9.98 3.83
C ASN A 56 5.35 -9.33 2.47
N LEU A 57 6.38 -8.89 1.74
CA LEU A 57 6.19 -8.35 0.39
C LEU A 57 5.64 -9.42 -0.57
N VAL A 58 6.13 -10.65 -0.52
CA VAL A 58 5.59 -11.78 -1.30
C VAL A 58 4.12 -12.03 -0.95
N LYS A 59 3.77 -12.09 0.34
CA LYS A 59 2.37 -12.26 0.79
C LYS A 59 1.45 -11.18 0.23
N LEU A 60 1.87 -9.92 0.32
CA LEU A 60 1.13 -8.77 -0.20
C LEU A 60 0.98 -8.84 -1.73
N CYS A 61 2.06 -9.11 -2.46
CA CYS A 61 2.04 -9.20 -3.92
C CYS A 61 1.10 -10.32 -4.40
N ASN A 62 1.20 -11.51 -3.80
CA ASN A 62 0.34 -12.65 -4.12
C ASN A 62 -1.13 -12.33 -3.80
N PHE A 63 -1.41 -11.75 -2.64
CA PHE A 63 -2.78 -11.39 -2.28
C PHE A 63 -3.38 -10.32 -3.20
N PHE A 64 -2.58 -9.36 -3.67
CA PHE A 64 -3.03 -8.34 -4.60
C PHE A 64 -2.94 -8.76 -6.07
N GLU A 65 -2.41 -9.93 -6.37
CA GLU A 65 -2.17 -10.44 -7.73
C GLU A 65 -1.34 -9.46 -8.56
N ILE A 66 -0.28 -8.91 -7.95
CA ILE A 66 0.67 -8.00 -8.62
C ILE A 66 2.07 -8.58 -8.67
N ASP A 67 2.80 -8.27 -9.74
CA ASP A 67 4.20 -8.62 -9.88
C ASP A 67 5.06 -7.85 -8.85
N MET A 68 5.99 -8.54 -8.18
CA MET A 68 6.91 -7.89 -7.25
C MET A 68 7.75 -6.80 -7.91
N LEU A 69 8.12 -6.95 -9.19
CA LEU A 69 8.84 -5.93 -9.96
C LEU A 69 8.10 -4.59 -10.04
N PHE A 70 6.76 -4.62 -9.95
CA PHE A 70 5.96 -3.40 -9.92
C PHE A 70 6.30 -2.53 -8.70
N LEU A 71 6.59 -3.14 -7.55
CA LEU A 71 7.00 -2.42 -6.34
C LEU A 71 8.34 -1.71 -6.51
N PHE A 72 9.23 -2.27 -7.34
CA PHE A 72 10.60 -1.81 -7.56
C PHE A 72 10.82 -1.13 -8.92
N THR A 73 9.75 -0.83 -9.67
CA THR A 73 9.85 -0.02 -10.88
C THR A 73 9.85 1.45 -10.47
N LYS A 74 10.91 2.20 -10.78
CA LYS A 74 11.05 3.59 -10.31
C LYS A 74 9.96 4.48 -10.90
N LEU A 75 9.09 4.99 -10.04
CA LEU A 75 8.08 5.95 -10.44
C LEU A 75 8.68 7.35 -10.53
N THR A 76 8.17 8.13 -11.49
CA THR A 76 8.39 9.57 -11.55
C THR A 76 7.56 10.29 -10.50
N ASP A 77 7.96 11.51 -10.13
CA ASP A 77 7.19 12.36 -9.20
C ASP A 77 5.75 12.59 -9.69
N LYS A 78 5.54 12.65 -11.00
CA LYS A 78 4.22 12.83 -11.60
C LYS A 78 3.33 11.60 -11.38
N GLU A 79 3.89 10.40 -11.53
CA GLU A 79 3.18 9.15 -11.28
C GLU A 79 2.88 8.98 -9.79
N LEU A 80 3.84 9.28 -8.92
CA LEU A 80 3.66 9.21 -7.48
C LEU A 80 2.55 10.17 -7.00
N LYS A 81 2.56 11.43 -7.46
CA LYS A 81 1.50 12.40 -7.17
C LYS A 81 0.12 11.95 -7.67
N LYS A 82 0.06 11.22 -8.79
CA LYS A 82 -1.20 10.65 -9.30
C LYS A 82 -1.72 9.57 -8.36
N ILE A 83 -0.84 8.68 -7.90
CA ILE A 83 -1.19 7.63 -6.92
C ILE A 83 -1.68 8.23 -5.62
N GLU A 84 -1.02 9.26 -5.10
CA GLU A 84 -1.44 9.91 -3.86
C GLU A 84 -2.85 10.52 -3.96
N ARG A 85 -3.15 11.20 -5.07
CA ARG A 85 -4.51 11.71 -5.32
C ARG A 85 -5.54 10.59 -5.39
N GLU A 86 -5.22 9.50 -6.09
CA GLU A 86 -6.11 8.34 -6.18
C GLU A 86 -6.36 7.70 -4.80
N ILE A 87 -5.33 7.60 -3.95
CA ILE A 87 -5.46 7.15 -2.56
C ILE A 87 -6.39 8.07 -1.77
N GLU A 88 -6.23 9.39 -1.87
CA GLU A 88 -7.08 10.35 -1.15
C GLU A 88 -8.55 10.20 -1.53
N ASP A 89 -8.85 10.02 -2.81
CA ASP A 89 -10.22 9.85 -3.29
C ASP A 89 -10.82 8.52 -2.83
N LEU A 90 -10.08 7.41 -2.95
CA LEU A 90 -10.50 6.11 -2.43
C LEU A 90 -10.73 6.14 -0.91
N GLN A 91 -9.92 6.87 -0.15
CA GLN A 91 -10.12 7.02 1.30
C GLN A 91 -11.40 7.77 1.63
N LYS A 92 -11.75 8.83 0.88
CA LYS A 92 -13.01 9.56 1.05
C LYS A 92 -14.21 8.64 0.77
N GLU A 93 -14.15 7.88 -0.32
CA GLU A 93 -15.18 6.89 -0.66
C GLU A 93 -15.33 5.81 0.42
N PHE A 94 -14.22 5.28 0.92
CA PHE A 94 -14.21 4.25 1.96
C PHE A 94 -14.87 4.76 3.27
N LYS A 95 -14.53 5.99 3.69
CA LYS A 95 -15.17 6.63 4.86
C LYS A 95 -16.67 6.80 4.68
N ASN A 96 -17.10 7.25 3.49
CA ASN A 96 -18.52 7.44 3.18
C ASN A 96 -19.30 6.12 3.18
N LYS A 97 -18.71 5.03 2.67
CA LYS A 97 -19.33 3.69 2.70
C LYS A 97 -19.53 3.18 4.12
N ASN A 98 -18.54 3.35 5.00
CA ASN A 98 -18.64 2.90 6.38
C ASN A 98 -19.65 3.72 7.19
N LYS A 99 -19.76 5.04 6.94
CA LYS A 99 -20.78 5.88 7.56
C LYS A 99 -22.22 5.48 7.19
N LYS A 100 -22.44 4.93 6.00
CA LYS A 100 -23.77 4.44 5.55
C LYS A 100 -24.13 3.06 6.12
N LYS A 101 -23.17 2.30 6.64
CA LYS A 101 -23.38 0.94 7.20
C LYS A 101 -23.52 0.94 8.73
N SER A 102 -23.24 2.06 9.38
CA SER A 102 -23.47 2.30 10.81
C SER A 102 -24.76 3.05 11.02
#